data_AF-A0A534H7Q8-F1
#
_entry.id   AF-A0A534H7Q8-F1
#
_cell.length_a   1.000
_cell.length_b   1.000
_cell.length_c   1.000
_cell.angle_alpha   90.00
_cell.angle_beta   90.00
_cell.angle_gamma   90.00
#
_symmetry.space_group_name_H-M   'P 1'
#
loop_
_entity.id
_entity.type
_entity.pdbx_description
1 polymer ?
#
loop_
_entity_poly.entity_id
_entity_poly.type
_entity_poly.pdbx_seq_one_letter_code
_entity_poly.pdbx_strand_id
1 'polypeptide(L)'
;MIYNDLLVPFEGFRALQPSIVGAVRFASDDVRLEVMVANRTPLEMQTGADLVYFNATYESFVFVQYKVMEKERGSGGVPEAIYRLPNAQLAAEIGRMDALLERVKSAAEPTDRHGFRLQDNPFFLKLCPRLIFNPDDVSLTPGMYLPLEQWRFIEKDSDLVGARGGRVVSYRNIGRYLHNTGFSDLVRDAWIGTTPQQSAILGPLIQTVLSEGKAVVLAVKQDKPRR
;
A
#
# COMPACT_ATOMS: atom_id res chain seq x y z
N MET A 1 14.16 -1.23 -2.72
CA MET A 1 12.98 -0.50 -2.20
C MET A 1 11.84 -1.48 -2.04
N ILE A 2 10.89 -1.60 -2.97
CA ILE A 2 9.75 -2.52 -2.82
C ILE A 2 10.15 -3.96 -2.44
N TYR A 3 11.25 -4.51 -3.00
CA TYR A 3 11.74 -5.87 -2.68
C TYR A 3 12.05 -6.09 -1.18
N ASN A 4 12.52 -5.06 -0.47
CA ASN A 4 12.76 -5.17 0.98
C ASN A 4 11.43 -5.30 1.71
N ASP A 5 10.44 -4.48 1.35
CA ASP A 5 9.08 -4.51 1.91
C ASP A 5 8.35 -5.84 1.63
N LEU A 6 8.84 -6.66 0.70
CA LEU A 6 8.32 -8.00 0.44
C LEU A 6 8.84 -9.04 1.44
N LEU A 7 10.05 -8.85 1.98
CA LEU A 7 10.78 -9.88 2.72
C LEU A 7 10.83 -9.63 4.22
N VAL A 8 10.46 -8.43 4.67
CA VAL A 8 10.45 -8.09 6.10
C VAL A 8 9.14 -8.54 6.74
N PRO A 9 9.16 -9.48 7.70
CA PRO A 9 7.99 -9.77 8.50
C PRO A 9 7.56 -8.57 9.34
N PHE A 10 6.24 -8.38 9.42
CA PHE A 10 5.63 -7.50 10.42
C PHE A 10 6.11 -7.90 11.82
N GLU A 11 6.25 -6.93 12.72
CA GLU A 11 6.62 -7.19 14.11
C GLU A 11 5.62 -8.18 14.73
N GLY A 12 6.14 -9.28 15.30
CA GLY A 12 5.35 -10.39 15.86
C GLY A 12 4.96 -11.50 14.87
N PHE A 13 5.32 -11.38 13.58
CA PHE A 13 5.03 -12.39 12.56
C PHE A 13 6.26 -13.18 12.18
N ARG A 14 6.07 -14.45 11.83
CA ARG A 14 7.09 -15.28 11.18
C ARG A 14 6.73 -15.44 9.71
N ALA A 15 7.72 -15.28 8.83
CA ALA A 15 7.56 -15.62 7.42
C ALA A 15 7.37 -17.14 7.27
N LEU A 16 6.19 -17.56 6.83
CA LEU A 16 5.85 -18.98 6.65
C LEU A 16 6.15 -19.39 5.20
N GLN A 17 7.44 -19.63 4.93
CA GLN A 17 8.00 -20.04 3.62
C GLN A 17 7.66 -19.11 2.44
N PRO A 18 8.65 -18.63 1.67
CA PRO A 18 8.37 -18.05 0.37
C PRO A 18 7.70 -19.14 -0.49
N SER A 19 6.46 -18.90 -0.94
CA SER A 19 5.98 -19.69 -2.06
C SER A 19 6.82 -19.29 -3.29
N ILE A 20 7.06 -20.22 -4.21
CA ILE A 20 7.93 -20.03 -5.40
C ILE A 20 7.53 -18.80 -6.24
N VAL A 21 6.37 -18.17 -5.99
CA VAL A 21 5.87 -17.04 -6.75
C VAL A 21 5.28 -15.95 -5.85
N GLY A 22 6.08 -14.93 -5.51
CA GLY A 22 5.62 -13.59 -5.13
C GLY A 22 4.61 -13.44 -3.98
N ALA A 23 4.33 -14.45 -3.17
CA ALA A 23 3.43 -14.30 -2.02
C ALA A 23 4.17 -14.73 -0.75
N VAL A 24 4.19 -13.85 0.26
CA VAL A 24 4.81 -14.12 1.55
C VAL A 24 3.71 -14.16 2.60
N ARG A 25 3.60 -15.29 3.28
CA ARG A 25 2.60 -15.49 4.33
C ARG A 25 3.19 -15.13 5.67
N PHE A 26 2.42 -14.41 6.47
CA PHE A 26 2.76 -14.04 7.83
C PHE A 26 1.69 -14.61 8.78
N ALA A 27 2.12 -15.32 9.82
CA ALA A 27 1.21 -15.71 10.90
C ALA A 27 1.75 -15.30 12.27
N SER A 28 0.83 -14.93 13.16
CA SER A 28 1.00 -14.84 14.61
C SER A 28 0.01 -15.79 15.29
N ASP A 29 0.06 -15.92 16.62
CA ASP A 29 -0.82 -16.84 17.37
C ASP A 29 -2.31 -16.44 17.32
N ASP A 30 -2.62 -15.14 17.16
CA ASP A 30 -3.98 -14.58 17.21
C ASP A 30 -4.48 -14.01 15.87
N VAL A 31 -3.57 -13.61 14.96
CA VAL A 31 -3.89 -12.93 13.69
C VAL A 31 -3.23 -13.62 12.50
N ARG A 32 -4.00 -13.87 11.43
CA ARG A 32 -3.51 -14.36 10.13
C ARG A 32 -3.44 -13.20 9.14
N LEU A 33 -2.24 -12.87 8.66
CA LEU A 33 -1.99 -11.80 7.69
C LEU A 33 -1.37 -12.37 6.42
N GLU A 34 -2.03 -12.23 5.27
CA GLU A 34 -1.51 -12.74 4.01
C GLU A 34 -1.02 -11.59 3.12
N VAL A 35 0.29 -11.51 2.88
CA VAL A 35 0.84 -10.46 2.02
C VAL A 35 1.00 -11.03 0.62
N MET A 36 0.13 -10.57 -0.28
CA MET A 36 0.07 -11.03 -1.67
C MET A 36 0.80 -10.03 -2.57
N VAL A 37 2.01 -10.37 -3.03
CA VAL A 37 2.72 -9.53 -4.00
C VAL A 37 2.33 -9.98 -5.40
N ALA A 38 1.51 -9.16 -6.07
CA ALA A 38 1.23 -9.42 -7.47
C ALA A 38 2.40 -8.97 -8.35
N ASN A 39 2.50 -9.61 -9.51
CA ASN A 39 3.38 -9.21 -10.58
C ASN A 39 3.09 -7.74 -10.97
N ARG A 40 4.12 -6.89 -10.94
CA ARG A 40 3.98 -5.42 -10.89
C ARG A 40 3.24 -4.81 -12.09
N THR A 41 3.60 -5.22 -13.31
CA THR A 41 3.07 -4.56 -14.52
C THR A 41 1.57 -4.84 -14.73
N PRO A 42 1.07 -6.09 -14.66
CA PRO A 42 -0.36 -6.33 -14.77
C PRO A 42 -1.17 -5.72 -13.62
N LEU A 43 -0.65 -5.77 -12.39
CA LEU A 43 -1.33 -5.19 -11.23
C LEU A 43 -1.48 -3.67 -11.34
N GLU A 44 -0.38 -2.96 -11.63
CA GLU A 44 -0.40 -1.49 -11.71
C GLU A 44 -1.32 -1.01 -12.84
N MET A 45 -1.35 -1.73 -13.97
CA MET A 45 -2.23 -1.43 -15.10
C MET A 45 -3.71 -1.66 -14.80
N GLN A 46 -4.05 -2.59 -13.90
CA GLN A 46 -5.44 -2.87 -13.53
C GLN A 46 -5.93 -2.09 -12.30
N THR A 47 -5.01 -1.76 -11.38
CA THR A 47 -5.38 -1.19 -10.06
C THR A 47 -4.82 0.21 -9.81
N GLY A 48 -3.77 0.60 -10.54
CA GLY A 48 -3.00 1.81 -10.23
C GLY A 48 -2.07 1.66 -9.04
N ALA A 49 -1.88 0.46 -8.48
CA ALA A 49 -1.01 0.19 -7.34
C ALA A 49 0.14 -0.76 -7.68
N ASP A 50 1.28 -0.55 -7.02
CA ASP A 50 2.48 -1.39 -7.11
C ASP A 50 2.41 -2.63 -6.21
N LEU A 51 1.65 -2.54 -5.11
CA LEU A 51 1.60 -3.55 -4.05
C LEU A 51 0.19 -3.67 -3.46
N VAL A 52 -0.19 -4.88 -3.08
CA VAL A 52 -1.45 -5.18 -2.40
C VAL A 52 -1.17 -5.96 -1.12
N TYR A 53 -1.82 -5.59 -0.02
CA TYR A 53 -1.87 -6.36 1.22
C TYR A 53 -3.25 -6.99 1.33
N PHE A 54 -3.33 -8.24 1.79
CA PHE A 54 -4.61 -8.90 2.07
C PHE A 54 -4.67 -9.43 3.51
N ASN A 55 -5.46 -8.78 4.34
CA ASN A 55 -5.78 -9.32 5.64
C ASN A 55 -6.85 -10.42 5.50
N ALA A 56 -6.42 -11.68 5.50
CA ALA A 56 -7.32 -12.82 5.37
C ALA A 56 -8.26 -13.01 6.58
N THR A 57 -7.88 -12.51 7.77
CA THR A 57 -8.72 -12.60 8.98
C THR A 57 -9.96 -11.70 8.88
N TYR A 58 -9.77 -10.50 8.33
CA TYR A 58 -10.82 -9.48 8.22
C TYR A 58 -11.27 -9.22 6.78
N GLU A 59 -10.82 -10.07 5.84
CA GLU A 59 -11.07 -9.99 4.40
C GLU A 59 -10.88 -8.57 3.87
N SER A 60 -9.69 -8.00 4.06
CA SER A 60 -9.39 -6.60 3.75
C SER A 60 -8.22 -6.45 2.79
N PHE A 61 -8.41 -5.70 1.71
CA PHE A 61 -7.36 -5.28 0.80
C PHE A 61 -6.88 -3.87 1.12
N VAL A 62 -5.57 -3.67 1.03
CA VAL A 62 -4.92 -2.35 1.01
C VAL A 62 -3.98 -2.28 -0.18
N PHE A 63 -4.07 -1.20 -0.95
CA PHE A 63 -3.34 -0.97 -2.19
C PHE A 63 -2.34 0.16 -2.00
N VAL A 64 -1.09 -0.04 -2.39
CA VAL A 64 -0.02 0.94 -2.24
C VAL A 64 0.67 1.19 -3.57
N GLN A 65 0.65 2.44 -4.03
CA GLN A 65 1.49 2.92 -5.14
C GLN A 65 2.75 3.59 -4.59
N TYR A 66 3.91 3.13 -5.04
CA TYR A 66 5.20 3.68 -4.65
C TYR A 66 5.61 4.80 -5.59
N LYS A 67 6.18 5.85 -5.01
CA LYS A 67 6.86 6.90 -5.78
C LYS A 67 8.22 7.20 -5.18
N VAL A 68 9.18 7.30 -6.09
CA VAL A 68 10.57 7.60 -5.74
C VAL A 68 10.73 9.10 -5.62
N MET A 69 11.34 9.52 -4.52
CA MET A 69 11.76 10.90 -4.30
C MET A 69 13.22 11.05 -4.75
N GLU A 70 13.47 12.05 -5.57
CA GLU A 70 14.80 12.39 -6.09
C GLU A 70 15.60 13.17 -5.05
N LYS A 71 16.92 12.94 -5.02
CA LYS A 71 17.81 13.76 -4.21
C LYS A 71 18.11 15.06 -4.94
N GLU A 72 17.81 16.19 -4.32
CA GLU A 72 18.17 17.51 -4.84
C GLU A 72 18.94 18.32 -3.79
N ARG A 73 19.68 19.35 -4.24
CA ARG A 73 20.37 20.27 -3.33
C ARG A 73 19.31 21.11 -2.60
N GLY A 74 19.15 20.85 -1.30
CA GLY A 74 18.25 21.61 -0.44
C GLY A 74 18.88 22.94 0.03
N SER A 75 18.09 23.70 0.79
CA SER A 75 18.50 24.95 1.41
C SER A 75 19.75 24.74 2.27
N GLY A 76 20.80 25.54 2.07
CA GLY A 76 22.05 25.43 2.82
C GLY A 76 23.00 24.32 2.34
N GLY A 77 22.76 23.71 1.18
CA GLY A 77 23.66 22.71 0.59
C GLY A 77 23.46 21.28 1.08
N VAL A 78 22.51 21.04 1.99
CA VAL A 78 22.15 19.70 2.47
C VAL A 78 21.21 19.03 1.45
N PRO A 79 21.52 17.83 0.95
CA PRO A 79 20.63 17.11 0.05
C PRO A 79 19.28 16.81 0.69
N GLU A 80 18.21 17.01 -0.06
CA GLU A 80 16.83 16.74 0.35
C GLU A 80 16.15 15.79 -0.64
N ALA A 81 15.38 14.83 -0.12
CA ALA A 81 14.55 13.96 -0.94
C ALA A 81 13.26 14.69 -1.29
N ILE A 82 12.99 14.86 -2.58
CA ILE A 82 11.82 15.60 -3.07
C ILE A 82 11.01 14.81 -4.10
N TYR A 83 9.71 15.08 -4.15
CA TYR A 83 8.81 14.62 -5.20
C TYR A 83 8.15 15.82 -5.88
N ARG A 84 8.16 15.84 -7.22
CA ARG A 84 7.70 17.00 -8.01
C ARG A 84 6.29 16.77 -8.55
N LEU A 85 5.51 17.85 -8.54
CA LEU A 85 4.13 17.90 -9.03
C LEU A 85 3.91 19.03 -10.04
N PRO A 86 3.01 18.86 -11.03
CA PRO A 86 2.19 17.66 -11.28
C PRO A 86 2.99 16.50 -11.88
N ASN A 87 2.47 15.27 -11.75
CA ASN A 87 3.04 14.07 -12.36
C ASN A 87 1.96 13.33 -13.16
N ALA A 88 2.09 13.31 -14.49
CA ALA A 88 1.07 12.73 -15.38
C ALA A 88 0.90 11.22 -15.22
N GLN A 89 1.98 10.50 -14.90
CA GLN A 89 1.92 9.06 -14.66
C GLN A 89 1.13 8.76 -13.38
N LEU A 90 1.43 9.48 -12.29
CA LEU A 90 0.71 9.36 -11.03
C LEU A 90 -0.77 9.74 -11.19
N ALA A 91 -1.08 10.78 -11.97
CA ALA A 91 -2.46 11.14 -12.27
C ALA A 91 -3.22 9.99 -12.98
N ALA A 92 -2.58 9.29 -13.92
CA ALA A 92 -3.16 8.14 -14.60
C ALA A 92 -3.36 6.92 -13.68
N GLU A 93 -2.41 6.66 -12.77
CA GLU A 93 -2.53 5.61 -11.76
C GLU A 93 -3.68 5.90 -10.80
N ILE A 94 -3.76 7.13 -10.29
CA ILE A 94 -4.84 7.58 -9.43
C ILE A 94 -6.20 7.46 -10.13
N GLY A 95 -6.27 7.76 -11.44
CA GLY A 95 -7.49 7.54 -12.22
C GLY A 95 -7.95 6.08 -12.24
N ARG A 96 -7.02 5.10 -12.18
CA ARG A 96 -7.37 3.67 -12.04
C ARG A 96 -7.84 3.34 -10.63
N MET A 97 -7.24 3.94 -9.61
CA MET A 97 -7.71 3.81 -8.22
C MET A 97 -9.14 4.35 -8.08
N ASP A 98 -9.42 5.53 -8.63
CA ASP A 98 -10.76 6.13 -8.63
C ASP A 98 -11.78 5.21 -9.31
N ALA A 99 -11.44 4.61 -10.45
CA ALA A 99 -12.31 3.67 -11.14
C ALA A 99 -12.64 2.43 -10.28
N LEU A 100 -11.69 1.94 -9.47
CA LEU A 100 -11.95 0.86 -8.53
C LEU A 100 -12.78 1.32 -7.33
N LEU A 101 -12.55 2.54 -6.83
CA LEU A 101 -13.39 3.14 -5.79
C LEU A 101 -14.85 3.23 -6.23
N GLU A 102 -15.12 3.68 -7.46
CA GLU A 102 -16.48 3.70 -8.01
C GLU A 102 -17.14 2.32 -8.03
N ARG A 103 -16.38 1.25 -8.31
CA ARG A 103 -16.92 -0.12 -8.32
C ARG A 103 -17.38 -0.56 -6.93
N VAL A 104 -16.65 -0.17 -5.88
CA VAL A 104 -16.93 -0.60 -4.51
C VAL A 104 -17.89 0.32 -3.76
N LYS A 105 -18.22 1.50 -4.28
CA LYS A 105 -19.22 2.41 -3.69
C LYS A 105 -20.60 1.78 -3.48
N SER A 106 -20.95 0.79 -4.29
CA SER A 106 -22.23 0.07 -4.21
C SER A 106 -22.18 -1.15 -3.28
N ALA A 107 -21.03 -1.41 -2.65
CA ALA A 107 -20.92 -2.49 -1.68
C ALA A 107 -21.93 -2.30 -0.56
N ALA A 108 -22.51 -3.41 -0.10
CA ALA A 108 -23.33 -3.38 1.10
C ALA A 108 -22.47 -2.96 2.30
N GLU A 109 -23.10 -2.27 3.25
CA GLU A 109 -22.47 -1.94 4.53
C GLU A 109 -22.06 -3.21 5.29
N PRO A 110 -21.00 -3.15 6.12
CA PRO A 110 -20.63 -4.22 7.02
C PRO A 110 -21.80 -4.69 7.90
N THR A 111 -22.00 -6.01 7.97
CA THR A 111 -23.07 -6.61 8.78
C THR A 111 -22.65 -6.94 10.21
N ASP A 112 -21.36 -6.86 10.51
CA ASP A 112 -20.80 -7.15 11.82
C ASP A 112 -19.55 -6.32 12.13
N ARG A 113 -19.10 -6.42 13.38
CA ARG A 113 -17.94 -5.66 13.90
C ARG A 113 -16.61 -5.96 13.21
N HIS A 114 -16.43 -7.14 12.59
CA HIS A 114 -15.20 -7.48 11.86
C HIS A 114 -15.05 -6.67 10.57
N GLY A 115 -16.15 -6.18 10.01
CA GLY A 115 -16.12 -5.32 8.82
C GLY A 115 -15.93 -3.83 9.12
N PHE A 116 -15.88 -3.41 10.38
CA PHE A 116 -15.63 -2.01 10.73
C PHE A 116 -14.24 -1.54 10.31
N ARG A 117 -14.14 -0.30 9.80
CA ARG A 117 -12.89 0.37 9.40
C ARG A 117 -12.89 1.81 9.91
N LEU A 118 -11.72 2.32 10.28
CA LEU A 118 -11.50 3.75 10.47
C LEU A 118 -11.54 4.49 9.13
N GLN A 119 -11.03 3.85 8.07
CA GLN A 119 -11.07 4.32 6.69
C GLN A 119 -11.16 3.11 5.76
N ASP A 120 -12.21 3.05 4.95
CA ASP A 120 -12.48 1.94 4.04
C ASP A 120 -11.93 2.17 2.61
N ASN A 121 -11.58 3.41 2.26
CA ASN A 121 -10.78 3.70 1.07
C ASN A 121 -9.40 3.01 1.20
N PRO A 122 -9.09 2.01 0.35
CA PRO A 122 -7.94 1.16 0.56
C PRO A 122 -6.66 1.66 -0.11
N PHE A 123 -6.68 2.82 -0.78
CA PHE A 123 -5.57 3.29 -1.60
C PHE A 123 -4.64 4.24 -0.85
N PHE A 124 -3.35 3.97 -0.95
CA PHE A 124 -2.28 4.76 -0.34
C PHE A 124 -1.15 5.03 -1.34
N LEU A 125 -0.49 6.16 -1.18
CA LEU A 125 0.78 6.46 -1.81
C LEU A 125 1.91 6.28 -0.80
N LYS A 126 3.02 5.67 -1.23
CA LYS A 126 4.25 5.62 -0.45
C LYS A 126 5.35 6.40 -1.15
N LEU A 127 5.71 7.56 -0.59
CA LEU A 127 6.84 8.36 -1.06
C LEU A 127 8.13 7.90 -0.38
N CYS A 128 9.08 7.39 -1.15
CA CYS A 128 10.34 6.85 -0.63
C CYS A 128 11.54 7.62 -1.19
N PRO A 129 12.49 8.07 -0.36
CA PRO A 129 13.80 8.52 -0.84
C PRO A 129 14.41 7.45 -1.73
N ARG A 130 15.05 7.85 -2.84
CA ARG A 130 15.87 6.92 -3.62
C ARG A 130 16.99 6.37 -2.73
N LEU A 131 16.83 5.14 -2.27
CA LEU A 131 17.86 4.40 -1.56
C LEU A 131 18.83 3.77 -2.57
N ILE A 132 20.12 3.81 -2.24
CA ILE A 132 21.12 2.93 -2.84
C ILE A 132 20.88 1.56 -2.22
N PHE A 133 20.70 0.53 -3.04
CA PHE A 133 20.47 -0.83 -2.58
C PHE A 133 21.56 -1.25 -1.57
N ASN A 134 21.16 -1.52 -0.33
CA ASN A 134 22.02 -2.13 0.69
C ASN A 134 21.53 -3.57 0.90
N PRO A 135 22.29 -4.60 0.43
CA PRO A 135 21.89 -5.99 0.56
C PRO A 135 21.82 -6.50 2.01
N ASP A 136 22.40 -5.79 2.97
CA ASP A 136 22.42 -6.19 4.39
C ASP A 136 21.27 -5.57 5.20
N ASP A 137 20.46 -4.70 4.59
CA ASP A 137 19.34 -4.01 5.27
C ASP A 137 18.02 -4.73 5.00
N VAL A 138 17.59 -5.53 5.98
CA VAL A 138 16.37 -6.35 5.94
C VAL A 138 15.16 -5.61 6.54
N SER A 139 15.11 -4.27 6.46
CA SER A 139 14.02 -3.44 6.99
C SER A 139 13.06 -2.90 5.90
N LEU A 140 11.79 -2.62 6.27
CA LEU A 140 10.84 -1.94 5.37
C LEU A 140 11.46 -0.64 4.87
N THR A 141 11.42 -0.38 3.57
CA THR A 141 11.95 0.85 2.95
C THR A 141 11.37 2.07 3.66
N PRO A 142 12.19 2.89 4.35
CA PRO A 142 11.70 4.10 4.99
C PRO A 142 10.94 4.99 4.00
N GLY A 143 9.75 5.42 4.37
CA GLY A 143 8.89 6.20 3.48
C GLY A 143 7.72 6.85 4.21
N MET A 144 7.06 7.76 3.49
CA MET A 144 5.85 8.42 3.94
C MET A 144 4.66 7.71 3.30
N TYR A 145 3.79 7.12 4.11
CA TYR A 145 2.51 6.62 3.66
C TYR A 145 1.44 7.71 3.78
N LEU A 146 0.71 7.93 2.70
CA LEU A 146 -0.32 8.94 2.57
C LEU A 146 -1.60 8.26 2.07
N PRO A 147 -2.73 8.32 2.79
CA PRO A 147 -4.02 7.97 2.22
C PRO A 147 -4.27 8.73 0.93
N LEU A 148 -4.93 8.11 -0.06
CA LEU A 148 -5.24 8.76 -1.33
C LEU A 148 -6.03 10.06 -1.13
N GLU A 149 -6.93 10.10 -0.15
CA GLU A 149 -7.68 11.32 0.20
C GLU A 149 -6.77 12.45 0.68
N GLN A 150 -5.79 12.14 1.54
CA GLN A 150 -4.79 13.11 1.99
C GLN A 150 -4.00 13.65 0.80
N TRP A 151 -3.63 12.79 -0.14
CA TRP A 151 -2.91 13.19 -1.35
C TRP A 151 -3.69 14.22 -2.18
N ARG A 152 -5.03 14.11 -2.24
CA ARG A 152 -5.85 15.09 -2.97
C ARG A 152 -5.76 16.50 -2.40
N PHE A 153 -5.56 16.63 -1.08
CA PHE A 153 -5.31 17.94 -0.46
C PHE A 153 -3.92 18.45 -0.82
N ILE A 154 -2.90 17.59 -0.70
CA ILE A 154 -1.50 17.91 -1.03
C ILE A 154 -1.35 18.39 -2.48
N GLU A 155 -2.01 17.73 -3.43
CA GLU A 155 -1.94 18.09 -4.86
C GLU A 155 -2.46 19.51 -5.14
N LYS A 156 -3.40 19.99 -4.33
CA LYS A 156 -4.06 21.29 -4.46
C LYS A 156 -3.47 22.37 -3.56
N ASP A 157 -2.58 22.00 -2.64
CA ASP A 157 -2.03 22.91 -1.65
C ASP A 157 -1.21 24.02 -2.32
N SER A 158 -1.56 25.27 -2.01
CA SER A 158 -0.85 26.45 -2.48
C SER A 158 0.49 26.64 -1.79
N ASP A 159 0.63 26.14 -0.56
CA ASP A 159 1.84 26.32 0.26
C ASP A 159 3.00 25.47 -0.27
N LEU A 160 2.70 24.47 -1.11
CA LEU A 160 3.68 23.63 -1.78
C LEU A 160 4.16 24.21 -3.12
N VAL A 161 3.60 25.34 -3.57
CA VAL A 161 4.00 26.01 -4.82
C VAL A 161 5.29 26.78 -4.60
N GLY A 162 6.36 26.35 -5.28
CA GLY A 162 7.64 27.04 -5.26
C GLY A 162 7.63 28.31 -6.13
N ALA A 163 8.68 29.11 -6.01
CA ALA A 163 8.83 30.41 -6.69
C ALA A 163 8.68 30.37 -8.22
N ARG A 164 8.84 29.20 -8.85
CA ARG A 164 8.69 29.00 -10.31
C ARG A 164 7.34 28.39 -10.72
N GLY A 165 6.35 28.39 -9.83
CA GLY A 165 5.00 27.89 -10.09
C GLY A 165 4.84 26.36 -10.08
N GLY A 166 5.93 25.59 -9.95
CA GLY A 166 5.87 24.15 -9.74
C GLY A 166 5.66 23.77 -8.27
N ARG A 167 5.10 22.59 -8.01
CA ARG A 167 4.90 22.07 -6.64
C ARG A 167 5.96 21.04 -6.26
N VAL A 168 6.39 21.07 -5.00
CA VAL A 168 7.38 20.11 -4.47
C VAL A 168 6.93 19.59 -3.11
N VAL A 169 6.97 18.28 -2.94
CA VAL A 169 6.75 17.58 -1.68
C VAL A 169 8.08 17.07 -1.13
N SER A 170 8.34 17.32 0.15
CA SER A 170 9.46 16.78 0.90
C SER A 170 9.05 16.44 2.33
N TYR A 171 9.92 15.77 3.08
CA TYR A 171 9.71 15.49 4.51
C TYR A 171 9.52 16.76 5.36
N ARG A 172 9.98 17.92 4.89
CA ARG A 172 9.90 19.19 5.64
C ARG A 172 8.57 19.89 5.47
N ASN A 173 7.91 19.74 4.32
CA ASN A 173 6.71 20.52 3.99
C ASN A 173 5.43 19.68 3.89
N ILE A 174 5.52 18.36 3.88
CA ILE A 174 4.35 17.47 3.72
C ILE A 174 3.40 17.47 4.94
N GLY A 175 3.89 17.91 6.10
CA GLY A 175 3.14 17.83 7.36
C GLY A 175 3.08 16.41 7.92
N ARG A 176 1.88 15.94 8.27
CA ARG A 176 1.66 14.62 8.89
C ARG A 176 1.64 13.52 7.84
N TYR A 177 2.22 12.36 8.16
CA TYR A 177 2.15 11.16 7.35
C TYR A 177 2.27 9.92 8.25
N LEU A 178 1.88 8.76 7.73
CA LEU A 178 2.09 7.50 8.42
C LEU A 178 3.51 6.99 8.17
N HIS A 179 4.23 6.71 9.25
CA HIS A 179 5.49 5.97 9.19
C HIS A 179 5.22 4.48 8.95
N ASN A 180 6.25 3.73 8.55
CA ASN A 180 6.15 2.31 8.24
C ASN A 180 5.46 1.49 9.34
N THR A 181 5.86 1.64 10.60
CA THR A 181 5.27 0.89 11.73
C THR A 181 3.79 1.23 11.90
N GLY A 182 3.45 2.53 11.93
CA GLY A 182 2.06 2.96 12.09
C GLY A 182 1.15 2.51 10.95
N PHE A 183 1.63 2.57 9.70
CA PHE A 183 0.91 2.00 8.56
C PHE A 183 0.73 0.49 8.73
N SER A 184 1.80 -0.20 9.09
CA SER A 184 1.84 -1.66 9.21
C SER A 184 0.88 -2.19 10.28
N ASP A 185 0.80 -1.54 11.44
CA ASP A 185 -0.13 -1.88 12.50
C ASP A 185 -1.59 -1.72 12.04
N LEU A 186 -1.90 -0.64 11.33
CA LEU A 186 -3.25 -0.40 10.81
C LEU A 186 -3.68 -1.45 9.77
N VAL A 187 -2.77 -1.89 8.91
CA VAL A 187 -3.02 -2.97 7.94
C VAL A 187 -3.16 -4.32 8.65
N ARG A 188 -2.26 -4.62 9.59
CA ARG A 188 -2.25 -5.89 10.35
C ARG A 188 -3.57 -6.11 11.08
N ASP A 189 -4.11 -5.08 11.70
CA ASP A 189 -5.31 -5.16 12.53
C ASP A 189 -6.58 -4.78 11.73
N ALA A 190 -6.44 -4.58 10.42
CA ALA A 190 -7.51 -4.20 9.48
C ALA A 190 -8.33 -2.97 9.93
N TRP A 191 -7.67 -1.99 10.54
CA TRP A 191 -8.29 -0.70 10.84
C TRP A 191 -8.47 0.16 9.59
N ILE A 192 -7.67 -0.10 8.55
CA ILE A 192 -7.75 0.55 7.24
C ILE A 192 -7.84 -0.50 6.14
N GLY A 193 -8.38 -0.11 4.98
CA GLY A 193 -8.56 -1.00 3.85
C GLY A 193 -10.00 -1.39 3.65
N THR A 194 -10.26 -2.18 2.62
CA THR A 194 -11.63 -2.53 2.23
C THR A 194 -12.37 -3.28 3.34
N THR A 195 -13.69 -3.08 3.39
CA THR A 195 -14.60 -3.98 4.11
C THR A 195 -14.69 -5.34 3.40
N PRO A 196 -15.17 -6.40 4.07
CA PRO A 196 -15.41 -7.70 3.42
C PRO A 196 -16.27 -7.61 2.15
N GLN A 197 -17.32 -6.77 2.18
CA GLN A 197 -18.25 -6.58 1.08
C GLN A 197 -17.56 -5.89 -0.12
N GLN A 198 -16.72 -4.89 0.13
CA GLN A 198 -15.90 -4.24 -0.90
C GLN A 198 -14.84 -5.23 -1.45
N SER A 199 -14.22 -6.03 -0.57
CA SER A 199 -13.26 -7.07 -0.96
C SER A 199 -13.89 -8.14 -1.87
N ALA A 200 -15.14 -8.52 -1.63
CA ALA A 200 -15.85 -9.46 -2.49
C ALA A 200 -16.01 -8.94 -3.94
N ILE A 201 -16.13 -7.62 -4.12
CA ILE A 201 -16.22 -6.97 -5.44
C ILE A 201 -14.85 -6.93 -6.13
N LEU A 202 -13.78 -6.64 -5.39
CA LEU A 202 -12.42 -6.55 -5.94
C LEU A 202 -11.74 -7.90 -6.09
N GLY A 203 -12.11 -8.89 -5.29
CA GLY A 203 -11.50 -10.22 -5.23
C GLY A 203 -11.32 -10.89 -6.59
N PRO A 204 -12.36 -10.96 -7.46
CA PRO A 204 -12.23 -11.54 -8.79
C PRO A 204 -11.20 -10.83 -9.68
N LEU A 205 -11.13 -9.49 -9.63
CA LEU A 205 -10.14 -8.72 -10.37
C LEU A 205 -8.72 -9.10 -9.91
N ILE A 206 -8.52 -9.14 -8.60
CA ILE A 206 -7.21 -9.47 -8.02
C ILE A 206 -6.83 -10.93 -8.32
N GLN A 207 -7.78 -11.86 -8.29
CA GLN A 207 -7.55 -13.25 -8.71
C GLN A 207 -7.15 -13.34 -10.19
N THR A 208 -7.78 -12.55 -11.08
CA THR A 208 -7.41 -12.50 -12.51
C THR A 208 -5.98 -11.97 -12.68
N VAL A 209 -5.64 -10.82 -12.06
CA VAL A 209 -4.28 -10.27 -12.08
C VAL A 209 -3.25 -11.30 -11.62
N LEU A 210 -3.57 -12.01 -10.54
CA LEU A 210 -2.67 -12.99 -9.95
C LEU A 210 -2.53 -14.21 -10.87
N SER A 211 -3.62 -14.76 -11.39
CA SER A 211 -3.59 -15.92 -12.31
C SER A 211 -2.91 -15.63 -13.65
N GLU A 212 -3.12 -14.45 -14.26
CA GLU A 212 -2.44 -14.01 -15.49
C GLU A 212 -0.95 -13.72 -15.25
N GLY A 213 -0.60 -13.26 -14.04
CA GLY A 213 0.77 -13.00 -13.60
C GLY A 213 1.57 -14.21 -13.14
N LYS A 214 1.00 -15.43 -13.19
CA LYS A 214 1.48 -16.68 -12.54
C LYS A 214 1.55 -16.65 -11.01
N ALA A 215 0.94 -15.68 -10.34
CA ALA A 215 0.81 -15.66 -8.89
C ALA A 215 -0.42 -16.48 -8.48
N VAL A 216 -0.20 -17.62 -7.83
CA VAL A 216 -1.28 -18.45 -7.27
C VAL A 216 -1.54 -17.99 -5.85
N VAL A 217 -2.72 -17.44 -5.59
CA VAL A 217 -3.25 -17.32 -4.21
C VAL A 217 -3.69 -18.70 -3.75
N LEU A 218 -2.80 -19.39 -3.05
CA LEU A 218 -3.14 -20.66 -2.41
C LEU A 218 -3.84 -20.36 -1.07
N ALA A 219 -5.16 -20.22 -1.06
CA ALA A 219 -5.90 -20.24 0.19
C ALA A 219 -5.62 -21.56 0.94
N VAL A 220 -4.95 -21.51 2.08
CA VAL A 220 -4.80 -22.67 2.97
C VAL A 220 -5.67 -22.45 4.19
N LYS A 221 -6.84 -23.09 4.14
CA LYS A 221 -7.64 -23.40 5.32
C LYS A 221 -6.85 -24.35 6.21
N GLN A 222 -6.58 -23.96 7.46
CA GLN A 222 -6.45 -24.93 8.53
C GLN A 222 -7.36 -24.53 9.69
N ASP A 223 -8.34 -25.41 9.92
CA ASP A 223 -9.17 -25.41 11.11
C ASP A 223 -8.26 -25.69 12.32
N LYS A 224 -8.35 -24.86 13.35
CA LYS A 224 -7.98 -25.27 14.70
C LYS A 224 -9.25 -25.31 15.54
N PRO A 225 -9.51 -26.38 16.30
CA PRO A 225 -10.71 -26.47 17.12
C PRO A 225 -10.69 -25.34 18.14
N ARG A 226 -11.84 -24.66 18.31
CA ARG A 226 -12.04 -23.72 19.41
C ARG A 226 -11.88 -24.47 20.73
N ARG A 227 -11.07 -23.93 21.64
CA ARG A 227 -11.18 -24.23 23.08
C ARG A 227 -12.25 -23.33 23.68
#